data_AF-N6TR71-F1
#
_entry.id   AF-N6TR71-F1
#
_cell.length_a   1.000
_cell.length_b   1.000
_cell.length_c   1.000
_cell.angle_alpha   90.00
_cell.angle_beta   90.00
_cell.angle_gamma   90.00
#
_symmetry.space_group_name_H-M   'P 1'
#
loop_
_entity.id
_entity.type
_entity.pdbx_description
1 polymer ?
#
loop_
_entity_poly.entity_id
_entity_poly.type
_entity_poly.pdbx_seq_one_letter_code
_entity_poly.pdbx_strand_id
1 'polypeptide(L)' 'MKKKKWTVESDKPVGWIIEFVKKYLKLDSNEKLFVYVNQTFAPAPDQTVKNLYECYNADNKLVLHYCTTQAWG' A
#
# COMPACT_ATOMS: atom_id res chain seq x y z
N MET A 1 -12.81 -1.45 1.87
CA MET A 1 -12.64 -1.08 3.30
C MET A 1 -13.65 -0.01 3.72
N LYS A 2 -14.18 -0.07 4.96
CA LYS A 2 -15.07 0.99 5.52
C LYS A 2 -14.31 2.29 5.83
N LYS A 3 -13.09 2.19 6.39
CA LYS A 3 -12.15 3.32 6.54
C LYS A 3 -11.11 3.28 5.43
N LYS A 4 -10.97 4.38 4.67
CA LYS A 4 -10.09 4.48 3.49
C LYS A 4 -8.91 5.44 3.66
N LYS A 5 -8.87 6.23 4.75
CA LYS A 5 -7.80 7.19 5.04
C LYS A 5 -7.15 6.83 6.38
N TRP A 6 -5.82 6.84 6.41
CA TRP A 6 -5.01 6.44 7.55
C TRP A 6 -3.84 7.41 7.71
N THR A 7 -3.48 7.69 8.97
CA THR A 7 -2.19 8.29 9.30
C THR A 7 -1.22 7.15 9.54
N VAL A 8 -0.07 7.19 8.87
CA VAL A 8 0.96 6.15 8.94
C VAL A 8 2.28 6.83 9.25
N GLU A 9 3.09 6.22 10.11
CA GLU A 9 4.43 6.70 10.40
C GLU A 9 5.31 6.64 9.13
N SER A 10 6.08 7.68 8.89
CA SER A 10 6.80 7.88 7.63
C SER A 10 7.93 6.86 7.41
N ASP A 11 8.47 6.32 8.49
CA ASP A 11 9.55 5.32 8.52
C ASP A 11 9.08 3.91 8.16
N LYS A 12 7.77 3.65 8.19
CA LYS A 12 7.24 2.32 7.94
C LYS A 12 7.49 1.90 6.49
N PRO A 13 7.88 0.64 6.25
CA PRO A 13 8.02 0.10 4.92
C PRO A 13 6.65 -0.26 4.32
N VAL A 14 6.53 -0.31 3.00
CA VAL A 14 5.29 -0.71 2.32
C VAL A 14 4.85 -2.12 2.72
N GLY A 15 5.79 -3.03 2.96
CA GLY A 15 5.48 -4.39 3.45
C GLY A 15 4.64 -4.37 4.72
N TRP A 16 4.86 -3.40 5.60
CA TRP A 16 4.03 -3.22 6.79
C TRP A 16 2.60 -2.82 6.43
N ILE A 17 2.41 -1.94 5.44
CA ILE A 17 1.08 -1.57 4.93
C ILE A 17 0.37 -2.78 4.33
N ILE A 18 1.06 -3.59 3.53
CA ILE A 18 0.50 -4.81 2.93
C ILE A 18 -0.06 -5.72 4.02
N GLU A 19 0.75 -6.01 5.05
CA GLU A 19 0.33 -6.86 6.16
C GLU A 19 -0.79 -6.23 7.00
N PHE A 20 -0.77 -4.91 7.19
CA PHE A 20 -1.86 -4.18 7.84
C PHE A 20 -3.18 -4.32 7.07
N VAL A 21 -3.16 -4.13 5.75
CA VAL A 21 -4.35 -4.24 4.90
C VAL A 21 -4.87 -5.68 4.87
N LYS A 22 -3.99 -6.69 4.76
CA LYS A 22 -4.38 -8.10 4.84
C LYS A 22 -5.10 -8.41 6.15
N LYS A 23 -4.52 -8.02 7.29
CA LYS A 23 -5.12 -8.22 8.62
C LYS A 23 -6.45 -7.49 8.76
N TYR A 24 -6.54 -6.26 8.25
CA TYR A 24 -7.78 -5.48 8.31
C TYR A 24 -8.90 -6.09 7.46
N LEU A 25 -8.56 -6.61 6.28
CA LEU A 25 -9.50 -7.28 5.38
C LEU A 25 -9.80 -8.73 5.80
N LYS A 26 -9.08 -9.27 6.79
CA LYS A 26 -9.17 -10.67 7.24
C LYS A 26 -8.90 -11.66 6.09
N LEU A 27 -7.91 -11.34 5.25
CA LEU A 27 -7.47 -12.25 4.20
C LEU A 27 -6.73 -13.44 4.81
N ASP A 28 -6.88 -14.60 4.19
CA ASP A 28 -6.17 -15.82 4.61
C ASP A 28 -4.66 -15.67 4.36
N SER A 29 -3.85 -16.43 5.11
CA SER A 29 -2.38 -16.38 4.98
C SER A 29 -1.88 -16.77 3.58
N ASN A 30 -2.67 -17.54 2.84
CA ASN A 30 -2.35 -17.96 1.47
C ASN A 30 -2.78 -16.92 0.41
N GLU A 31 -3.61 -15.94 0.78
CA GLU A 31 -4.05 -14.92 -0.15
C GLU A 31 -2.97 -13.86 -0.35
N LYS A 32 -2.71 -13.56 -1.62
CA LYS A 32 -1.79 -12.50 -2.03
C LYS A 32 -2.53 -11.16 -2.01
N LEU A 33 -1.80 -10.12 -1.63
CA LEU A 33 -2.26 -8.75 -1.71
C LEU A 33 -1.17 -7.93 -2.39
N PHE A 34 -1.51 -7.38 -3.54
CA PHE A 34 -0.66 -6.47 -4.31
C PHE A 34 -1.06 -5.04 -4.00
N VAL A 35 -0.07 -4.16 -3.89
CA VAL A 35 -0.27 -2.72 -3.68
C VAL A 35 0.39 -1.96 -4.82
N TYR A 36 -0.25 -0.90 -5.27
CA TYR A 36 0.14 -0.10 -6.42
C TYR A 36 0.11 1.39 -6.12
N VAL A 37 1.13 2.10 -6.57
CA VAL A 37 1.19 3.57 -6.56
C VAL A 37 0.71 4.08 -7.92
N ASN A 38 -0.15 5.10 -7.93
CA ASN A 38 -0.68 5.74 -9.15
C ASN A 38 -1.28 4.79 -10.20
N GLN A 39 -1.70 3.57 -9.82
CA GLN A 39 -2.18 2.53 -10.75
C GLN A 39 -1.19 2.18 -11.87
N THR A 40 0.11 2.24 -11.57
CA THR A 40 1.18 2.03 -12.57
C THR A 40 2.15 0.93 -12.16
N PHE A 41 2.69 0.98 -10.94
CA PHE A 41 3.70 0.03 -10.50
C PHE A 41 3.48 -0.42 -9.05
N ALA A 42 4.00 -1.60 -8.72
CA ALA A 42 4.06 -2.11 -7.36
C ALA A 42 5.39 -1.68 -6.71
N PRO A 43 5.38 -0.87 -5.64
CA PRO A 43 6.60 -0.50 -4.92
C PRO A 43 7.23 -1.71 -4.24
N ALA A 44 8.55 -1.64 -4.01
CA ALA A 44 9.25 -2.71 -3.32
C ALA A 44 8.83 -2.73 -1.83
N PRO A 45 8.68 -3.92 -1.20
CA PRO A 45 8.17 -4.02 0.17
C PRO A 45 9.03 -3.30 1.22
N ASP A 46 10.31 -3.09 0.95
CA ASP A 46 11.29 -2.41 1.80
C ASP A 46 11.30 -0.88 1.63
N GLN A 47 10.70 -0.33 0.56
CA GLN A 47 10.56 1.11 0.39
C GLN A 47 9.75 1.73 1.52
N THR A 48 10.21 2.87 2.04
CA THR A 48 9.51 3.58 3.10
C THR A 48 8.36 4.42 2.56
N VAL A 49 7.32 4.60 3.38
CA VAL A 49 6.18 5.47 3.05
C VAL A 49 6.64 6.89 2.78
N LYS A 50 7.63 7.39 3.52
CA LYS A 50 8.23 8.72 3.29
C LYS A 50 8.70 8.89 1.85
N ASN A 51 9.50 7.95 1.35
CA ASN A 51 10.07 8.02 0.01
C ASN A 51 8.95 8.06 -1.05
N LEU A 52 7.96 7.15 -0.93
CA LEU A 52 6.82 7.14 -1.85
C LEU A 52 5.97 8.41 -1.76
N TYR A 53 5.78 8.95 -0.56
CA TYR A 53 5.04 10.19 -0.36
C TYR A 53 5.76 11.38 -1.02
N GLU A 54 7.06 11.51 -0.83
CA GLU A 54 7.85 12.61 -1.41
C GLU A 54 7.80 12.59 -2.95
N CYS A 55 7.79 11.41 -3.57
CA CYS A 55 7.77 11.27 -5.03
C CYS A 55 6.37 11.27 -5.66
N TYR A 56 5.35 10.73 -4.97
CA TYR A 56 4.07 10.38 -5.58
C TYR A 56 2.84 10.86 -4.80
N ASN A 57 2.98 11.81 -3.87
CA ASN A 57 1.82 12.38 -3.21
C ASN A 57 0.92 13.15 -4.21
N ALA A 58 -0.37 13.15 -3.91
CA ALA A 58 -1.39 13.98 -4.53
C ALA A 58 -2.31 14.53 -3.43
N ASP A 59 -2.62 15.83 -3.46
CA ASP A 59 -3.47 16.50 -2.48
C ASP A 59 -3.07 16.24 -1.01
N ASN A 60 -1.76 16.34 -0.74
CA ASN A 60 -1.12 16.07 0.55
C ASN A 60 -1.40 14.65 1.10
N LYS A 61 -1.55 13.66 0.22
CA LYS A 61 -1.78 12.26 0.57
C LYS A 61 -1.05 11.35 -0.40
N LEU A 62 -0.61 10.19 0.10
CA LEU A 62 -0.19 9.10 -0.77
C LEU A 62 -1.39 8.19 -1.07
N VAL A 63 -1.71 8.00 -2.35
CA VAL A 63 -2.79 7.12 -2.78
C VAL A 63 -2.23 5.76 -3.16
N LEU A 64 -2.69 4.73 -2.45
CA LEU A 64 -2.34 3.34 -2.72
C LEU A 64 -3.58 2.58 -3.19
N HIS A 65 -3.42 1.84 -4.27
CA HIS A 65 -4.43 0.91 -4.78
C HIS A 65 -4.02 -0.50 -4.38
N TYR A 66 -4.99 -1.38 -4.11
CA TYR A 66 -4.70 -2.76 -3.75
C TYR A 66 -5.58 -3.72 -4.55
N CYS A 67 -5.05 -4.91 -4.84
CA CYS A 67 -5.75 -5.98 -5.53
C CYS A 67 -5.25 -7.35 -5.04
N THR A 68 -6.11 -8.37 -5.05
CA THR A 68 -5.72 -9.75 -4.70
C THR A 68 -5.10 -10.50 -5.89
N THR A 69 -5.38 -10.04 -7.10
CA THR A 69 -4.74 -10.48 -8.33
C THR A 69 -3.75 -9.43 -8.82
N GLN A 70 -2.73 -9.88 -9.56
CA GLN A 70 -1.80 -8.95 -10.20
C GLN A 70 -2.55 -8.18 -11.30
N ALA A 71 -2.44 -6.85 -11.29
CA ALA A 71 -3.16 -5.96 -12.20
C ALA A 71 -2.22 -5.16 -13.11
N TRP A 72 -1.09 -4.70 -12.56
CA TRP A 72 -0.07 -3.95 -13.30
C TRP A 72 1.33 -4.55 -13.05
N GLY A 73 2.21 -4.43 -14.03
CA GLY A 73 3.57 -4.99 -14.05
C GLY A 73 4.45 -4.18 -14.98
#